data_AF-A0A959Q433-F1
#
_entry.id   AF-A0A959Q433-F1
#
_cell.length_a   1.000
_cell.length_b   1.000
_cell.length_c   1.000
_cell.angle_alpha   90.00
_cell.angle_beta   90.00
_cell.angle_gamma   90.00
#
_symmetry.space_group_name_H-M   'P 1'
#
loop_
_entity.id
_entity.type
_entity.pdbx_description
1 polymer ?
#
loop_
_entity_poly.entity_id
_entity_poly.type
_entity_poly.pdbx_seq_one_letter_code
_entity_poly.pdbx_strand_id
1 'polypeptide(L)'
;MKAFVRLLVLSLAVLIGCRPPAPKDPLFKPIPDSLSVVELPYVSMPEDALYDKVLGAMVGTAIGDAMGAPTEMWSRDQIRTEYGFVDSLDDMVREPSPEGTWVFNLPAGGTTDDTRWKVLTANYFLQKPGEFYSKQGPEPVHFAQYLVDQYDDELTRLRNTKSFDPAPIEAQMRRISWLQEWALVAKPYADHDWPSYEEHLHRFYGGEMVCAGMLYAPMIGILYPGAPEQAYRAAYKLALFDLGYARDITGLTAAMVSEAMSPQSTPGKILQTLRDIDPHQYFASRLVGRSSYRIYREALQIAGEVKELPEETRWTRAFSLLDNLHQDFPFHAGEIHLINLTALLVCDFDFRQSLQFVINYGRDNDTVGAVTGAILGAYLGFKKIPEDLATTVIKTNRNKLGIDLEQWAHDVVKTMQLAGAVSNH
;
A
#
# COMPACT_ATOMS: atom_id res chain seq x y z
N MET A 1 -21.96 65.22 45.52
CA MET A 1 -23.12 64.83 44.68
C MET A 1 -22.59 64.61 43.27
N LYS A 2 -22.58 63.45 42.63
CA LYS A 2 -23.20 62.13 42.83
C LYS A 2 -22.23 61.05 42.32
N ALA A 3 -22.23 59.89 42.96
CA ALA A 3 -21.54 58.67 42.56
C ALA A 3 -22.38 57.85 41.56
N PHE A 4 -21.74 57.05 40.70
CA PHE A 4 -22.23 55.80 40.07
C PHE A 4 -21.00 55.16 39.36
N VAL A 5 -20.25 54.21 39.94
CA VAL A 5 -20.47 52.75 40.09
C VAL A 5 -20.48 51.95 38.77
N ARG A 6 -19.35 51.24 38.56
CA ARG A 6 -19.11 49.91 37.92
C ARG A 6 -19.53 49.67 36.46
N LEU A 7 -18.58 49.20 35.64
CA LEU A 7 -18.40 47.76 35.35
C LEU A 7 -17.08 47.50 34.60
N LEU A 8 -16.27 46.59 35.14
CA LEU A 8 -15.13 45.97 34.47
C LEU A 8 -15.69 44.96 33.46
N VAL A 9 -15.33 45.06 32.18
CA VAL A 9 -15.53 43.96 31.21
C VAL A 9 -14.16 43.59 30.66
N LEU A 10 -13.63 42.47 31.18
CA LEU A 10 -12.55 41.71 30.56
C LEU A 10 -13.07 41.22 29.20
N SER A 11 -12.62 41.83 28.11
CA SER A 11 -12.73 41.23 26.78
C SER A 11 -11.66 40.15 26.65
N LEU A 12 -12.06 38.92 26.95
CA LEU A 12 -11.32 37.70 26.65
C LEU A 12 -11.22 37.60 25.11
N ALA A 13 -10.07 37.99 24.55
CA ALA A 13 -9.78 37.75 23.14
C ALA A 13 -9.53 36.24 22.98
N VAL A 14 -10.59 35.51 22.65
CA VAL A 14 -10.49 34.15 22.13
C VAL A 14 -9.75 34.27 20.80
N LEU A 15 -8.48 33.87 20.80
CA LEU A 15 -7.73 33.56 19.59
C LEU A 15 -8.43 32.37 18.92
N ILE A 16 -9.45 32.66 18.13
CA ILE A 16 -9.93 31.73 17.11
C ILE A 16 -8.79 31.69 16.09
N GLY A 17 -7.87 30.76 16.30
CA GLY A 17 -6.93 30.38 15.27
C GLY A 17 -7.75 29.91 14.08
N CYS A 18 -7.91 30.78 13.08
CA CYS A 18 -8.32 30.40 11.75
C CYS A 18 -7.26 29.42 11.24
N ARG A 19 -7.45 28.13 11.51
CA ARG A 19 -6.78 27.09 10.73
C ARG A 19 -7.31 27.26 9.30
N PRO A 20 -6.45 27.44 8.29
CA PRO A 20 -6.91 27.29 6.93
C PRO A 20 -7.56 25.91 6.81
N PRO A 21 -8.69 25.77 6.11
CA PRO A 21 -9.23 24.45 5.84
C PRO A 21 -8.13 23.63 5.17
N ALA A 22 -7.91 22.40 5.67
CA ALA A 22 -7.03 21.47 4.98
C ALA A 22 -7.49 21.38 3.51
N PRO A 23 -6.59 21.44 2.54
CA PRO A 23 -6.97 21.35 1.14
C PRO A 23 -7.74 20.03 0.96
N LYS A 24 -9.00 20.14 0.54
CA LYS A 24 -9.74 18.98 0.02
C LYS A 24 -9.07 18.63 -1.29
N ASP A 25 -8.13 17.69 -1.25
CA ASP A 25 -7.46 17.19 -2.44
C ASP A 25 -8.52 16.54 -3.37
N PRO A 26 -8.69 17.03 -4.61
CA PRO A 26 -9.69 16.51 -5.52
C PRO A 26 -9.25 15.24 -6.26
N LEU A 27 -8.15 14.57 -5.89
CA LEU A 27 -7.84 13.18 -6.33
C LEU A 27 -9.00 12.21 -6.03
N PHE A 28 -9.95 12.62 -5.20
CA PHE A 28 -10.96 11.76 -4.60
C PHE A 28 -12.35 12.28 -5.01
N LYS A 29 -13.02 11.54 -5.90
CA LYS A 29 -14.38 11.84 -6.34
C LYS A 29 -15.37 11.18 -5.37
N PRO A 30 -16.46 11.86 -4.98
CA PRO A 30 -17.50 11.26 -4.14
C PRO A 30 -18.15 10.06 -4.83
N ILE A 31 -18.58 9.09 -4.01
CA ILE A 31 -19.25 7.85 -4.44
C ILE A 31 -20.48 8.21 -5.29
N PRO A 32 -20.69 7.61 -6.48
CA PRO A 32 -21.92 7.80 -7.25
C PRO A 32 -23.15 7.36 -6.46
N ASP A 33 -24.22 8.15 -6.48
CA ASP A 33 -25.47 7.91 -5.72
C ASP A 33 -26.25 6.64 -6.13
N SER A 34 -25.83 5.96 -7.20
CA SER A 34 -26.48 4.73 -7.69
C SER A 34 -25.44 3.72 -8.18
N LEU A 35 -25.21 2.69 -7.36
CA LEU A 35 -24.42 1.51 -7.74
C LEU A 35 -25.36 0.36 -8.05
N SER A 36 -25.15 -0.29 -9.19
CA SER A 36 -25.85 -1.51 -9.58
C SER A 36 -25.20 -2.73 -8.91
N VAL A 37 -26.04 -3.69 -8.51
CA VAL A 37 -25.76 -4.60 -7.39
C VAL A 37 -25.37 -6.01 -7.85
N VAL A 38 -24.38 -6.64 -7.19
CA VAL A 38 -23.80 -7.95 -7.56
C VAL A 38 -23.37 -8.73 -6.30
N GLU A 39 -23.89 -9.94 -6.10
CA GLU A 39 -23.60 -10.85 -4.98
C GLU A 39 -22.10 -11.03 -4.66
N LEU A 40 -21.71 -10.93 -3.39
CA LEU A 40 -20.34 -11.23 -2.94
C LEU A 40 -20.19 -12.73 -2.64
N PRO A 41 -19.26 -13.45 -3.27
CA PRO A 41 -19.12 -14.89 -3.04
C PRO A 41 -18.39 -15.28 -1.74
N TYR A 42 -18.04 -14.34 -0.85
CA TYR A 42 -16.98 -14.55 0.16
C TYR A 42 -17.38 -14.18 1.59
N VAL A 43 -16.63 -14.74 2.54
CA VAL A 43 -16.95 -14.93 3.97
C VAL A 43 -17.86 -13.85 4.55
N SER A 44 -19.10 -14.23 4.91
CA SER A 44 -20.01 -13.38 5.67
C SER A 44 -19.38 -13.06 7.04
N MET A 45 -18.92 -11.82 7.18
CA MET A 45 -18.34 -11.28 8.41
C MET A 45 -19.23 -10.14 8.93
N PRO A 46 -19.44 -10.02 10.26
CA PRO A 46 -20.09 -8.84 10.82
C PRO A 46 -19.38 -7.56 10.41
N GLU A 47 -20.12 -6.48 10.20
CA GLU A 47 -19.60 -5.18 9.75
C GLU A 47 -18.41 -4.69 10.58
N ASP A 48 -18.55 -4.70 11.91
CA ASP A 48 -17.49 -4.27 12.83
C ASP A 48 -16.21 -5.10 12.72
N ALA A 49 -16.34 -6.40 12.43
CA ALA A 49 -15.20 -7.29 12.26
C ALA A 49 -14.54 -7.10 10.89
N LEU A 50 -15.34 -6.85 9.84
CA LEU A 50 -14.83 -6.52 8.52
C LEU A 50 -14.11 -5.16 8.56
N TYR A 51 -14.70 -4.15 9.18
CA TYR A 51 -14.09 -2.84 9.39
C TYR A 51 -12.79 -2.93 10.18
N ASP A 52 -12.76 -3.71 11.28
CA ASP A 52 -11.54 -3.92 12.05
C ASP A 52 -10.40 -4.50 11.18
N LYS A 53 -10.70 -5.46 10.30
CA LYS A 53 -9.70 -6.04 9.39
C LYS A 53 -9.30 -5.10 8.25
N VAL A 54 -10.26 -4.42 7.61
CA VAL A 54 -10.01 -3.47 6.53
C VAL A 54 -9.14 -2.31 7.05
N LEU A 55 -9.56 -1.70 8.17
CA LEU A 55 -8.78 -0.63 8.80
C LEU A 55 -7.43 -1.14 9.27
N GLY A 56 -7.37 -2.36 9.81
CA GLY A 56 -6.11 -3.00 10.22
C GLY A 56 -5.13 -3.11 9.07
N ALA A 57 -5.58 -3.59 7.90
CA ALA A 57 -4.75 -3.70 6.71
C ALA A 57 -4.28 -2.33 6.19
N MET A 58 -5.19 -1.35 6.11
CA MET A 58 -4.85 0.01 5.62
C MET A 58 -3.90 0.76 6.56
N VAL A 59 -4.14 0.69 7.87
CA VAL A 59 -3.26 1.31 8.89
C VAL A 59 -1.95 0.54 8.99
N GLY A 60 -1.98 -0.79 8.91
CA GLY A 60 -0.79 -1.63 8.91
C GLY A 60 0.15 -1.29 7.76
N THR A 61 -0.39 -1.15 6.54
CA THR A 61 0.33 -0.57 5.40
C THR A 61 0.96 0.76 5.75
N ALA A 62 0.15 1.71 6.22
CA ALA A 62 0.61 3.08 6.40
C ALA A 62 1.67 3.18 7.50
N ILE A 63 1.65 2.29 8.51
CA ILE A 63 2.73 2.17 9.49
C ILE A 63 4.01 1.65 8.85
N GLY A 64 3.93 0.60 8.04
CA GLY A 64 5.10 0.03 7.37
C GLY A 64 5.78 1.00 6.41
N ASP A 65 5.00 1.68 5.58
CA ASP A 65 5.41 2.78 4.71
C ASP A 65 6.09 3.89 5.54
N ALA A 66 5.37 4.43 6.53
CA ALA A 66 5.85 5.54 7.35
C ALA A 66 7.13 5.26 8.12
N MET A 67 7.31 4.01 8.57
CA MET A 67 8.46 3.60 9.38
C MET A 67 9.68 3.28 8.49
N GLY A 68 9.48 2.84 7.25
CA GLY A 68 10.55 2.57 6.29
C GLY A 68 11.06 3.84 5.59
N ALA A 69 10.16 4.73 5.19
CA ALA A 69 10.44 5.86 4.30
C ALA A 69 11.57 6.82 4.73
N PRO A 70 11.84 7.06 6.05
CA PRO A 70 13.01 7.83 6.47
C PRO A 70 14.36 7.22 6.05
N THR A 71 14.39 5.92 5.78
CA THR A 71 15.60 5.13 5.48
C THR A 71 15.52 4.39 4.15
N GLU A 72 14.58 4.78 3.29
CA GLU A 72 14.38 4.22 1.95
C GLU A 72 15.70 4.23 1.15
N MET A 73 16.05 3.11 0.53
CA MET A 73 17.27 2.85 -0.25
C MET A 73 18.58 2.86 0.55
N TRP A 74 18.55 3.05 1.87
CA TRP A 74 19.77 3.09 2.68
C TRP A 74 20.34 1.68 2.92
N SER A 75 21.66 1.63 3.12
CA SER A 75 22.31 0.44 3.64
C SER A 75 22.09 0.30 5.15
N ARG A 76 22.18 -0.92 5.66
CA ARG A 76 22.10 -1.18 7.11
C ARG A 76 23.12 -0.38 7.93
N ASP A 77 24.31 -0.16 7.39
CA ASP A 77 25.35 0.62 8.07
C ASP A 77 24.98 2.10 8.16
N GLN A 78 24.32 2.66 7.14
CA GLN A 78 23.81 4.04 7.18
C GLN A 78 22.70 4.16 8.22
N ILE A 79 21.74 3.23 8.22
CA ILE A 79 20.64 3.19 9.21
C ILE A 79 21.20 3.11 10.62
N ARG A 80 22.14 2.20 10.87
CA ARG A 80 22.76 2.04 12.19
C ARG A 80 23.57 3.26 12.62
N THR A 81 24.24 3.94 11.69
CA THR A 81 25.06 5.11 12.02
C THR A 81 24.19 6.31 12.41
N GLU A 82 23.08 6.53 11.69
CA GLU A 82 22.22 7.69 11.91
C GLU A 82 21.17 7.45 13.00
N TYR A 83 20.48 6.30 12.96
CA TYR A 83 19.33 5.98 13.83
C TYR A 83 19.63 4.91 14.88
N GLY A 84 20.75 4.19 14.78
CA GLY A 84 21.03 3.05 15.64
C GLY A 84 20.16 1.84 15.30
N PHE A 85 19.05 1.68 16.00
CA PHE A 85 18.05 0.64 15.71
C PHE A 85 16.68 1.29 15.59
N VAL A 86 16.03 1.13 14.45
CA VAL A 86 14.73 1.74 14.18
C VAL A 86 13.65 0.89 14.84
N ASP A 87 13.05 1.40 15.92
CA ASP A 87 12.01 0.72 16.69
C ASP A 87 10.65 1.44 16.71
N SER A 88 10.60 2.63 16.12
CA SER A 88 9.48 3.58 16.15
C SER A 88 9.43 4.42 14.87
N LEU A 89 8.40 5.25 14.74
CA LEU A 89 8.23 6.18 13.63
C LEU A 89 9.14 7.39 13.81
N ASP A 90 9.70 7.90 12.72
CA ASP A 90 10.55 9.09 12.71
C ASP A 90 10.13 10.09 11.63
N ASP A 91 10.61 11.33 11.75
CA ASP A 91 10.41 12.38 10.76
C ASP A 91 11.17 12.04 9.46
N MET A 92 10.53 12.24 8.32
CA MET A 92 11.17 12.09 7.00
C MET A 92 11.89 13.38 6.61
N VAL A 93 13.11 13.53 7.10
CA VAL A 93 13.98 14.68 6.78
C VAL A 93 14.58 14.51 5.37
N ARG A 94 13.78 14.81 4.33
CA ARG A 94 14.17 14.72 2.92
C ARG A 94 13.45 15.74 2.04
N GLU A 95 14.00 15.95 0.85
CA GLU A 95 13.36 16.73 -0.20
C GLU A 95 12.13 16.01 -0.77
N PRO A 96 11.09 16.75 -1.21
CA PRO A 96 9.94 16.15 -1.87
C PRO A 96 10.30 15.48 -3.19
N SER A 97 9.74 14.32 -3.45
CA SER A 97 9.85 13.62 -4.74
C SER A 97 8.49 13.04 -5.16
N PRO A 98 8.33 12.65 -6.44
CA PRO A 98 7.07 12.09 -6.92
C PRO A 98 6.66 10.80 -6.21
N GLU A 99 7.61 9.89 -5.97
CA GLU A 99 7.44 8.61 -5.27
C GLU A 99 7.53 8.79 -3.74
N GLY A 100 8.40 9.67 -3.24
CA GLY A 100 8.56 9.93 -1.81
C GLY A 100 7.54 10.90 -1.21
N THR A 101 8.00 11.80 -0.34
CA THR A 101 7.13 12.81 0.27
C THR A 101 6.76 13.91 -0.73
N TRP A 102 5.55 14.46 -0.64
CA TRP A 102 5.17 15.63 -1.47
C TRP A 102 5.45 16.98 -0.81
N VAL A 103 5.88 16.96 0.46
CA VAL A 103 6.22 18.11 1.27
C VAL A 103 7.54 17.87 1.99
N PHE A 104 8.28 18.94 2.27
CA PHE A 104 9.54 18.88 3.00
C PHE A 104 9.32 18.41 4.43
N ASN A 105 10.24 17.58 4.93
CA ASN A 105 10.34 17.22 6.35
C ASN A 105 8.99 16.77 6.92
N LEU A 106 8.43 15.73 6.33
CA LEU A 106 7.14 15.20 6.73
C LEU A 106 7.29 14.56 8.12
N PRO A 107 6.47 14.94 9.12
CA PRO A 107 6.66 14.44 10.47
C PRO A 107 6.35 12.95 10.59
N ALA A 108 6.76 12.35 11.70
CA ALA A 108 6.52 10.94 12.02
C ALA A 108 5.08 10.50 11.74
N GLY A 109 4.96 9.33 11.08
CA GLY A 109 3.68 8.80 10.61
C GLY A 109 3.20 9.35 9.26
N GLY A 110 4.00 10.18 8.59
CA GLY A 110 3.81 10.49 7.17
C GLY A 110 4.04 9.28 6.28
N THR A 111 3.62 9.30 5.02
CA THR A 111 3.71 8.15 4.10
C THR A 111 4.11 8.60 2.69
N THR A 112 4.55 7.67 1.87
CA THR A 112 5.02 7.85 0.49
C THR A 112 3.94 7.44 -0.53
N ASP A 113 4.34 7.15 -1.76
CA ASP A 113 3.44 6.68 -2.81
C ASP A 113 2.85 5.31 -2.54
N ASP A 114 3.47 4.47 -1.71
CA ASP A 114 2.91 3.21 -1.27
C ASP A 114 1.49 3.33 -0.73
N THR A 115 1.29 4.25 0.22
CA THR A 115 -0.04 4.53 0.75
C THR A 115 -0.91 5.25 -0.29
N ARG A 116 -0.33 6.14 -1.12
CA ARG A 116 -1.09 6.84 -2.18
C ARG A 116 -1.66 5.87 -3.22
N TRP A 117 -0.93 4.84 -3.64
CA TRP A 117 -1.37 3.81 -4.59
C TRP A 117 -2.52 2.98 -4.05
N LYS A 118 -2.49 2.66 -2.75
CA LYS A 118 -3.58 1.91 -2.10
C LYS A 118 -4.85 2.75 -2.00
N VAL A 119 -4.72 4.04 -1.70
CA VAL A 119 -5.85 4.99 -1.75
C VAL A 119 -6.37 5.17 -3.17
N LEU A 120 -5.49 5.30 -4.17
CA LEU A 120 -5.86 5.41 -5.59
C LEU A 120 -6.67 4.18 -6.04
N THR A 121 -6.26 2.99 -5.59
CA THR A 121 -6.95 1.73 -5.88
C THR A 121 -8.27 1.59 -5.14
N ALA A 122 -8.34 2.02 -3.88
CA ALA A 122 -9.60 2.10 -3.14
C ALA A 122 -10.60 3.03 -3.84
N ASN A 123 -10.14 4.18 -4.33
CA ASN A 123 -10.95 5.13 -5.09
C ASN A 123 -11.47 4.52 -6.40
N TYR A 124 -10.62 3.78 -7.13
CA TYR A 124 -11.05 3.04 -8.32
C TYR A 124 -12.18 2.05 -7.98
N PHE A 125 -12.02 1.28 -6.89
CA PHE A 125 -13.06 0.38 -6.39
C PHE A 125 -14.36 1.12 -6.04
N LEU A 126 -14.30 2.24 -5.31
CA LEU A 126 -15.50 3.01 -4.94
C LEU A 126 -16.26 3.55 -6.16
N GLN A 127 -15.57 3.88 -7.25
CA GLN A 127 -16.18 4.35 -8.49
C GLN A 127 -16.78 3.20 -9.32
N LYS A 128 -16.17 2.00 -9.25
CA LYS A 128 -16.54 0.85 -10.09
C LYS A 128 -16.64 -0.48 -9.31
N PRO A 129 -17.41 -0.56 -8.20
CA PRO A 129 -17.38 -1.74 -7.33
C PRO A 129 -17.95 -2.99 -8.01
N GLY A 130 -18.93 -2.84 -8.90
CA GLY A 130 -19.53 -3.95 -9.64
C GLY A 130 -18.54 -4.71 -10.54
N GLU A 131 -17.47 -4.07 -11.00
CA GLU A 131 -16.45 -4.75 -11.83
C GLU A 131 -15.66 -5.78 -11.02
N PHE A 132 -15.28 -5.44 -9.79
CA PHE A 132 -14.53 -6.31 -8.89
C PHE A 132 -15.33 -7.56 -8.51
N TYR A 133 -16.65 -7.48 -8.48
CA TYR A 133 -17.52 -8.60 -8.10
C TYR A 133 -18.20 -9.28 -9.28
N SER A 134 -17.90 -8.84 -10.50
CA SER A 134 -18.30 -9.55 -11.70
C SER A 134 -17.64 -10.95 -11.76
N LYS A 135 -18.25 -11.87 -12.50
CA LYS A 135 -17.70 -13.23 -12.70
C LYS A 135 -16.29 -13.19 -13.33
N GLN A 136 -16.01 -12.15 -14.10
CA GLN A 136 -14.73 -11.93 -14.78
C GLN A 136 -13.72 -11.21 -13.88
N GLY A 137 -14.14 -10.54 -12.82
CA GLY A 137 -13.32 -9.61 -12.05
C GLY A 137 -13.09 -8.28 -12.79
N PRO A 138 -12.22 -7.41 -12.26
CA PRO A 138 -12.02 -6.08 -12.81
C PRO A 138 -11.38 -6.13 -14.20
N GLU A 139 -11.79 -5.24 -15.09
CA GLU A 139 -11.30 -5.21 -16.47
C GLU A 139 -10.07 -4.30 -16.58
N PRO A 140 -8.94 -4.80 -17.11
CA PRO A 140 -7.68 -4.06 -17.13
C PRO A 140 -7.73 -2.79 -17.99
N VAL A 141 -8.52 -2.78 -19.06
CA VAL A 141 -8.71 -1.59 -19.92
C VAL A 141 -9.38 -0.45 -19.14
N HIS A 142 -10.33 -0.77 -18.26
CA HIS A 142 -11.01 0.22 -17.44
C HIS A 142 -10.11 0.79 -16.34
N PHE A 143 -9.22 -0.03 -15.78
CA PHE A 143 -8.21 0.44 -14.83
C PHE A 143 -7.16 1.31 -15.52
N ALA A 144 -6.71 0.92 -16.73
CA ALA A 144 -5.82 1.74 -17.55
C ALA A 144 -6.44 3.10 -17.86
N GLN A 145 -7.71 3.13 -18.31
CA GLN A 145 -8.42 4.37 -18.57
C GLN A 145 -8.58 5.21 -17.30
N TYR A 146 -8.86 4.58 -16.16
CA TYR A 146 -8.93 5.29 -14.87
C TYR A 146 -7.62 6.02 -14.56
N LEU A 147 -6.46 5.37 -14.74
CA LEU A 147 -5.15 6.00 -14.50
C LEU A 147 -4.86 7.14 -15.48
N VAL A 148 -5.27 7.00 -16.75
CA VAL A 148 -5.21 8.08 -17.74
C VAL A 148 -6.05 9.28 -17.28
N ASP A 149 -7.29 9.02 -16.83
CA ASP A 149 -8.18 10.08 -16.34
C ASP A 149 -7.60 10.79 -15.11
N GLN A 150 -6.93 10.06 -14.21
CA GLN A 150 -6.25 10.67 -13.05
C GLN A 150 -5.08 11.56 -13.47
N TYR A 151 -4.28 11.11 -14.45
CA TYR A 151 -3.19 11.90 -15.00
C TYR A 151 -3.70 13.17 -15.71
N ASP A 152 -4.77 13.07 -16.50
CA ASP A 152 -5.40 14.21 -17.17
C ASP A 152 -6.03 15.21 -16.18
N ASP A 153 -6.59 14.71 -15.06
CA ASP A 153 -7.09 15.55 -13.96
C ASP A 153 -5.92 16.37 -13.34
N GLU A 154 -4.75 15.77 -13.10
CA GLU A 154 -3.57 16.50 -12.59
C GLU A 154 -2.99 17.48 -13.61
N LEU A 155 -2.94 17.13 -14.90
CA LEU A 155 -2.57 18.05 -15.99
C LEU A 155 -3.50 19.27 -16.03
N THR A 156 -4.80 19.05 -15.85
CA THR A 156 -5.80 20.12 -15.80
C THR A 156 -5.58 21.03 -14.60
N ARG A 157 -5.23 20.48 -13.44
CA ARG A 157 -4.89 21.28 -12.24
C ARG A 157 -3.64 22.12 -12.44
N LEU A 158 -2.59 21.57 -13.03
CA LEU A 158 -1.38 22.34 -13.36
C LEU A 158 -1.73 23.51 -14.30
N ARG A 159 -2.49 23.27 -15.39
CA ARG A 159 -2.92 24.33 -16.32
C ARG A 159 -3.73 25.44 -15.63
N ASN A 160 -4.51 25.07 -14.61
CA ASN A 160 -5.34 26.01 -13.85
C ASN A 160 -4.60 26.67 -12.67
N THR A 161 -3.37 26.23 -12.36
CA THR A 161 -2.58 26.79 -11.25
C THR A 161 -1.97 28.12 -11.68
N LYS A 162 -2.56 29.22 -11.19
CA LYS A 162 -2.09 30.59 -11.44
C LYS A 162 -1.38 31.12 -10.21
N SER A 163 -0.05 31.12 -10.23
CA SER A 163 0.78 31.63 -9.14
C SER A 163 2.03 32.30 -9.68
N PHE A 164 2.45 33.42 -9.07
CA PHE A 164 3.79 33.99 -9.28
C PHE A 164 4.84 33.31 -8.41
N ASP A 165 4.43 32.80 -7.24
CA ASP A 165 5.26 31.93 -6.40
C ASP A 165 5.46 30.58 -7.12
N PRO A 166 6.70 30.07 -7.24
CA PRO A 166 6.96 28.76 -7.84
C PRO A 166 6.38 27.59 -7.05
N ALA A 167 6.23 27.69 -5.72
CA ALA A 167 5.91 26.54 -4.87
C ALA A 167 4.59 25.81 -5.25
N PRO A 168 3.47 26.48 -5.56
CA PRO A 168 2.26 25.82 -6.05
C PRO A 168 2.46 25.09 -7.38
N ILE A 169 3.28 25.64 -8.29
CA ILE A 169 3.55 25.02 -9.59
C ILE A 169 4.40 23.77 -9.40
N GLU A 170 5.47 23.85 -8.60
CA GLU A 170 6.32 22.70 -8.26
C GLU A 170 5.52 21.57 -7.61
N ALA A 171 4.58 21.90 -6.71
CA ALA A 171 3.71 20.91 -6.08
C ALA A 171 2.82 20.18 -7.11
N GLN A 172 2.25 20.90 -8.09
CA GLN A 172 1.46 20.26 -9.16
C GLN A 172 2.33 19.47 -10.13
N MET A 173 3.54 19.95 -10.44
CA MET A 173 4.49 19.21 -11.27
C MET A 173 4.86 17.87 -10.64
N ARG A 174 5.11 17.82 -9.32
CA ARG A 174 5.37 16.56 -8.61
C ARG A 174 4.23 15.54 -8.75
N ARG A 175 2.98 15.99 -8.66
CA ARG A 175 1.79 15.12 -8.83
C ARG A 175 1.70 14.54 -10.24
N ILE A 176 2.00 15.34 -11.26
CA ILE A 176 2.05 14.87 -12.65
C ILE A 176 3.20 13.87 -12.81
N SER A 177 4.39 14.19 -12.32
CA SER A 177 5.55 13.31 -12.39
C SER A 177 5.29 11.95 -11.73
N TRP A 178 4.53 11.91 -10.63
CA TRP A 178 4.20 10.65 -9.94
C TRP A 178 3.44 9.68 -10.84
N LEU A 179 2.49 10.18 -11.65
CA LEU A 179 1.70 9.34 -12.56
C LEU A 179 2.27 9.29 -13.98
N GLN A 180 3.35 10.00 -14.29
CA GLN A 180 3.81 10.22 -15.66
C GLN A 180 4.20 8.93 -16.37
N GLU A 181 5.07 8.12 -15.77
CA GLU A 181 5.47 6.83 -16.37
C GLU A 181 4.31 5.82 -16.40
N TRP A 182 3.46 5.86 -15.38
CA TRP A 182 2.25 5.03 -15.31
C TRP A 182 1.26 5.36 -16.43
N ALA A 183 1.04 6.64 -16.71
CA ALA A 183 0.16 7.09 -17.79
C ALA A 183 0.71 6.71 -19.18
N LEU A 184 2.04 6.72 -19.36
CA LEU A 184 2.69 6.31 -20.61
C LEU A 184 2.45 4.83 -20.93
N VAL A 185 2.37 3.97 -19.93
CA VAL A 185 2.01 2.55 -20.10
C VAL A 185 0.49 2.38 -20.20
N ALA A 186 -0.28 3.07 -19.35
CA ALA A 186 -1.73 2.91 -19.27
C ALA A 186 -2.47 3.42 -20.53
N LYS A 187 -2.04 4.53 -21.12
CA LYS A 187 -2.72 5.13 -22.29
C LYS A 187 -2.81 4.19 -23.49
N PRO A 188 -1.71 3.62 -24.01
CA PRO A 188 -1.79 2.70 -25.14
C PRO A 188 -2.58 1.43 -24.80
N TYR A 189 -2.54 0.97 -23.54
CA TYR A 189 -3.38 -0.15 -23.10
C TYR A 189 -4.87 0.19 -23.19
N ALA A 190 -5.27 1.37 -22.71
CA ALA A 190 -6.65 1.86 -22.79
C ALA A 190 -7.14 2.02 -24.25
N ASP A 191 -6.24 2.47 -25.14
CA ASP A 191 -6.51 2.67 -26.56
C ASP A 191 -6.47 1.36 -27.39
N HIS A 192 -6.11 0.23 -26.78
CA HIS A 192 -5.85 -1.04 -27.46
C HIS A 192 -4.70 -0.95 -28.49
N ASP A 193 -3.75 -0.03 -28.29
CA ASP A 193 -2.52 0.10 -29.05
C ASP A 193 -1.45 -0.83 -28.46
N TRP A 194 -1.56 -2.12 -28.77
CA TRP A 194 -0.69 -3.17 -28.20
C TRP A 194 0.81 -2.98 -28.50
N PRO A 195 1.23 -2.60 -29.73
CA PRO A 195 2.64 -2.33 -30.00
C PRO A 195 3.21 -1.21 -29.11
N SER A 196 2.48 -0.11 -28.95
CA SER A 196 2.93 0.97 -28.07
C SER A 196 2.91 0.53 -26.61
N TYR A 197 1.90 -0.21 -26.16
CA TYR A 197 1.86 -0.72 -24.79
C TYR A 197 3.06 -1.61 -24.48
N GLU A 198 3.39 -2.55 -25.38
CA GLU A 198 4.56 -3.42 -25.24
C GLU A 198 5.86 -2.61 -25.15
N GLU A 199 6.06 -1.62 -26.03
CA GLU A 199 7.24 -0.76 -25.99
C GLU A 199 7.36 0.01 -24.67
N HIS A 200 6.26 0.63 -24.21
CA HIS A 200 6.28 1.43 -22.99
C HIS A 200 6.45 0.55 -21.74
N LEU A 201 5.80 -0.62 -21.69
CA LEU A 201 5.94 -1.57 -20.58
C LEU A 201 7.40 -2.04 -20.44
N HIS A 202 8.07 -2.37 -21.54
CA HIS A 202 9.46 -2.79 -21.52
C HIS A 202 10.46 -1.67 -21.21
N ARG A 203 10.01 -0.42 -21.09
CA ARG A 203 10.82 0.74 -20.72
C ARG A 203 10.43 1.35 -19.38
N PHE A 204 9.28 0.96 -18.83
CA PHE A 204 8.77 1.41 -17.54
C PHE A 204 9.81 1.14 -16.46
N TYR A 205 10.27 2.19 -15.78
CA TYR A 205 11.39 2.14 -14.83
C TYR A 205 12.62 1.37 -15.35
N GLY A 206 12.97 1.61 -16.63
CA GLY A 206 14.13 1.01 -17.27
C GLY A 206 13.94 -0.43 -17.76
N GLY A 207 12.73 -0.97 -17.68
CA GLY A 207 12.42 -2.35 -18.09
C GLY A 207 12.74 -3.40 -17.03
N GLU A 208 12.91 -2.98 -15.79
CA GLU A 208 13.18 -3.86 -14.65
C GLU A 208 11.90 -4.57 -14.18
N MET A 209 12.03 -5.74 -13.54
CA MET A 209 10.92 -6.44 -12.89
C MET A 209 10.58 -5.81 -11.53
N VAL A 210 10.15 -4.55 -11.59
CA VAL A 210 9.82 -3.71 -10.43
C VAL A 210 8.61 -4.21 -9.64
N CYS A 211 8.49 -3.78 -8.38
CA CYS A 211 7.37 -4.07 -7.48
C CYS A 211 6.09 -3.26 -7.74
N ALA A 212 5.91 -2.72 -8.95
CA ALA A 212 4.83 -1.78 -9.28
C ALA A 212 3.44 -2.30 -8.91
N GLY A 213 3.12 -3.55 -9.24
CA GLY A 213 1.87 -4.17 -8.85
C GLY A 213 1.70 -4.39 -7.35
N MET A 214 2.80 -4.57 -6.61
CA MET A 214 2.78 -4.74 -5.16
C MET A 214 2.36 -3.47 -4.42
N LEU A 215 2.51 -2.29 -5.04
CA LEU A 215 2.06 -1.02 -4.46
C LEU A 215 0.54 -1.00 -4.23
N TYR A 216 -0.25 -1.62 -5.10
CA TYR A 216 -1.72 -1.65 -5.00
C TYR A 216 -2.34 -3.04 -4.75
N ALA A 217 -1.59 -4.13 -4.91
CA ALA A 217 -2.06 -5.49 -4.64
C ALA A 217 -2.66 -5.69 -3.24
N PRO A 218 -2.13 -5.09 -2.15
CA PRO A 218 -2.74 -5.22 -0.84
C PRO A 218 -4.17 -4.71 -0.80
N MET A 219 -4.44 -3.57 -1.43
CA MET A 219 -5.79 -3.02 -1.50
C MET A 219 -6.72 -3.97 -2.26
N ILE A 220 -6.25 -4.58 -3.35
CA ILE A 220 -7.04 -5.58 -4.08
C ILE A 220 -7.34 -6.78 -3.18
N GLY A 221 -6.36 -7.30 -2.42
CA GLY A 221 -6.56 -8.40 -1.48
C GLY A 221 -7.63 -8.12 -0.42
N ILE A 222 -7.69 -6.89 0.09
CA ILE A 222 -8.72 -6.42 1.05
C ILE A 222 -10.14 -6.59 0.47
N LEU A 223 -10.32 -6.37 -0.83
CA LEU A 223 -11.63 -6.41 -1.50
C LEU A 223 -12.22 -7.83 -1.65
N TYR A 224 -11.41 -8.86 -1.42
CA TYR A 224 -11.80 -10.27 -1.56
C TYR A 224 -11.53 -11.04 -0.26
N PRO A 225 -12.22 -10.74 0.86
CA PRO A 225 -11.90 -11.33 2.16
C PRO A 225 -12.11 -12.85 2.20
N GLY A 226 -11.05 -13.62 2.45
CA GLY A 226 -11.07 -15.08 2.50
C GLY A 226 -11.22 -15.76 1.14
N ALA A 227 -10.81 -15.08 0.06
CA ALA A 227 -10.97 -15.52 -1.33
C ALA A 227 -9.67 -15.35 -2.14
N PRO A 228 -8.59 -16.06 -1.73
CA PRO A 228 -7.24 -15.76 -2.19
C PRO A 228 -7.04 -16.01 -3.70
N GLU A 229 -7.72 -16.98 -4.30
CA GLU A 229 -7.62 -17.21 -5.75
C GLU A 229 -8.23 -16.06 -6.56
N GLN A 230 -9.35 -15.49 -6.09
CA GLN A 230 -10.00 -14.38 -6.80
C GLN A 230 -9.27 -13.06 -6.60
N ALA A 231 -8.73 -12.83 -5.40
CA ALA A 231 -7.77 -11.75 -5.16
C ALA A 231 -6.56 -11.84 -6.09
N TYR A 232 -5.96 -13.03 -6.22
CA TYR A 232 -4.86 -13.28 -7.15
C TYR A 232 -5.26 -12.92 -8.58
N ARG A 233 -6.40 -13.45 -9.07
CA ARG A 233 -6.83 -13.24 -10.46
C ARG A 233 -7.10 -11.77 -10.76
N ALA A 234 -7.72 -11.06 -9.81
CA ALA A 234 -7.98 -9.63 -9.94
C ALA A 234 -6.68 -8.82 -9.98
N ALA A 235 -5.77 -9.05 -9.04
CA ALA A 235 -4.49 -8.34 -9.00
C ALA A 235 -3.63 -8.66 -10.22
N TYR A 236 -3.57 -9.93 -10.63
CA TYR A 236 -2.85 -10.35 -11.84
C TYR A 236 -3.40 -9.69 -13.10
N LYS A 237 -4.72 -9.50 -13.22
CA LYS A 237 -5.31 -8.74 -14.33
C LYS A 237 -4.87 -7.28 -14.33
N LEU A 238 -4.89 -6.63 -13.16
CA LEU A 238 -4.59 -5.20 -13.01
C LEU A 238 -3.09 -4.88 -12.97
N ALA A 239 -2.23 -5.89 -12.90
CA ALA A 239 -0.77 -5.81 -12.96
C ALA A 239 -0.25 -5.41 -14.36
N LEU A 240 -0.66 -4.25 -14.84
CA LEU A 240 -0.35 -3.73 -16.19
C LEU A 240 1.11 -3.34 -16.38
N PHE A 241 1.80 -3.09 -15.27
CA PHE A 241 3.14 -2.50 -15.19
C PHE A 241 4.21 -3.53 -14.83
N ASP A 242 3.79 -4.76 -14.52
CA ASP A 242 4.70 -5.81 -14.08
C ASP A 242 5.21 -6.65 -15.25
N LEU A 243 6.51 -6.96 -15.22
CA LEU A 243 7.16 -7.85 -16.17
C LEU A 243 7.35 -9.25 -15.60
N GLY A 244 7.20 -10.27 -16.45
CA GLY A 244 7.55 -11.65 -16.13
C GLY A 244 6.86 -12.21 -14.89
N TYR A 245 7.66 -12.66 -13.91
CA TYR A 245 7.14 -13.25 -12.67
C TYR A 245 6.81 -12.20 -11.59
N ALA A 246 7.14 -10.92 -11.78
CA ALA A 246 6.66 -9.86 -10.89
C ALA A 246 5.12 -9.85 -10.87
N ARG A 247 4.49 -10.13 -12.02
CA ARG A 247 3.04 -10.27 -12.16
C ARG A 247 2.45 -11.39 -11.28
N ASP A 248 3.17 -12.50 -11.16
CA ASP A 248 2.79 -13.62 -10.26
C ASP A 248 2.90 -13.20 -8.79
N ILE A 249 3.97 -12.49 -8.43
CA ILE A 249 4.19 -11.97 -7.08
C ILE A 249 3.11 -10.96 -6.69
N THR A 250 2.69 -10.08 -7.60
CA THR A 250 1.57 -9.15 -7.41
C THR A 250 0.26 -9.90 -7.11
N GLY A 251 -0.04 -10.94 -7.90
CA GLY A 251 -1.17 -11.83 -7.62
C GLY A 251 -1.09 -12.50 -6.24
N LEU A 252 0.07 -13.05 -5.89
CA LEU A 252 0.30 -13.70 -4.60
C LEU A 252 0.21 -12.73 -3.42
N THR A 253 0.66 -11.49 -3.59
CA THR A 253 0.57 -10.45 -2.55
C THR A 253 -0.89 -10.17 -2.21
N ALA A 254 -1.75 -10.01 -3.22
CA ALA A 254 -3.19 -9.88 -3.01
C ALA A 254 -3.81 -11.14 -2.39
N ALA A 255 -3.38 -12.33 -2.80
CA ALA A 255 -3.84 -13.60 -2.24
C ALA A 255 -3.50 -13.75 -0.75
N MET A 256 -2.29 -13.38 -0.34
CA MET A 256 -1.86 -13.42 1.06
C MET A 256 -2.69 -12.47 1.92
N VAL A 257 -2.92 -11.24 1.46
CA VAL A 257 -3.77 -10.28 2.17
C VAL A 257 -5.21 -10.78 2.25
N SER A 258 -5.75 -11.32 1.15
CA SER A 258 -7.09 -11.92 1.11
C SER A 258 -7.25 -13.08 2.10
N GLU A 259 -6.29 -14.00 2.19
CA GLU A 259 -6.31 -15.07 3.19
C GLU A 259 -6.17 -14.50 4.61
N ALA A 260 -5.36 -13.48 4.83
CA ALA A 260 -5.22 -12.80 6.13
C ALA A 260 -6.53 -12.12 6.58
N MET A 261 -7.35 -11.64 5.64
CA MET A 261 -8.68 -11.10 5.91
C MET A 261 -9.68 -12.18 6.40
N SER A 262 -9.39 -13.47 6.24
CA SER A 262 -10.25 -14.54 6.75
C SER A 262 -10.30 -14.53 8.29
N PRO A 263 -11.48 -14.65 8.93
CA PRO A 263 -11.60 -14.80 10.38
C PRO A 263 -10.91 -16.05 10.94
N GLN A 264 -10.72 -17.08 10.09
CA GLN A 264 -10.09 -18.34 10.45
C GLN A 264 -8.66 -18.46 9.91
N SER A 265 -8.06 -17.34 9.50
CA SER A 265 -6.71 -17.31 8.97
C SER A 265 -5.69 -17.73 10.03
N THR A 266 -4.58 -18.29 9.58
CA THR A 266 -3.40 -18.57 10.40
C THR A 266 -2.16 -18.22 9.58
N PRO A 267 -0.99 -17.98 10.20
CA PRO A 267 0.26 -17.78 9.46
C PRO A 267 0.53 -18.89 8.45
N GLY A 268 0.25 -20.14 8.82
CA GLY A 268 0.36 -21.29 7.93
C GLY A 268 -0.55 -21.21 6.70
N LYS A 269 -1.81 -20.80 6.86
CA LYS A 269 -2.73 -20.63 5.73
C LYS A 269 -2.31 -19.49 4.80
N ILE A 270 -1.86 -18.36 5.36
CA ILE A 270 -1.36 -17.22 4.57
C ILE A 270 -0.18 -17.66 3.70
N LEU A 271 0.80 -18.38 4.28
CA LEU A 271 1.96 -18.90 3.54
C LEU A 271 1.58 -20.00 2.55
N GLN A 272 0.56 -20.80 2.84
CA GLN A 272 0.09 -21.87 1.96
C GLN A 272 -0.42 -21.33 0.61
N THR A 273 -0.87 -20.06 0.56
CA THR A 273 -1.29 -19.42 -0.70
C THR A 273 -0.18 -19.43 -1.76
N LEU A 274 1.09 -19.30 -1.35
CA LEU A 274 2.28 -19.30 -2.22
C LEU A 274 2.47 -20.62 -2.98
N ARG A 275 1.94 -21.72 -2.41
CA ARG A 275 1.97 -23.05 -3.02
C ARG A 275 0.68 -23.36 -3.78
N ASP A 276 -0.47 -23.08 -3.17
CA ASP A 276 -1.74 -23.64 -3.61
C ASP A 276 -2.47 -22.75 -4.64
N ILE A 277 -2.19 -21.44 -4.66
CA ILE A 277 -2.80 -20.51 -5.60
C ILE A 277 -1.88 -20.32 -6.80
N ASP A 278 -2.17 -21.05 -7.89
CA ASP A 278 -1.45 -20.96 -9.17
C ASP A 278 -2.40 -21.07 -10.38
N PRO A 279 -3.34 -20.12 -10.54
CA PRO A 279 -4.34 -20.20 -11.60
C PRO A 279 -3.78 -20.04 -13.02
N HIS A 280 -2.55 -19.53 -13.15
CA HIS A 280 -1.83 -19.40 -14.42
C HIS A 280 -0.76 -20.48 -14.63
N GLN A 281 -0.69 -21.47 -13.73
CA GLN A 281 0.18 -22.65 -13.86
C GLN A 281 1.68 -22.31 -13.98
N TYR A 282 2.18 -21.33 -13.24
CA TYR A 282 3.61 -21.01 -13.16
C TYR A 282 4.45 -22.23 -12.73
N PHE A 283 3.90 -23.15 -11.92
CA PHE A 283 4.59 -24.41 -11.59
C PHE A 283 4.85 -25.31 -12.80
N ALA A 284 4.05 -25.20 -13.87
CA ALA A 284 4.21 -25.98 -15.09
C ALA A 284 5.40 -25.51 -15.95
N SER A 285 6.09 -24.43 -15.56
CA SER A 285 7.32 -23.97 -16.24
C SER A 285 8.41 -25.05 -16.19
N ARG A 286 8.68 -25.67 -17.34
CA ARG A 286 9.54 -26.86 -17.48
C ARG A 286 10.97 -26.66 -16.97
N LEU A 287 11.56 -25.47 -17.15
CA LEU A 287 12.98 -25.24 -16.86
C LEU A 287 13.24 -24.68 -15.47
N VAL A 288 12.39 -23.75 -15.01
CA VAL A 288 12.65 -22.97 -13.80
C VAL A 288 11.60 -23.18 -12.71
N GLY A 289 10.50 -23.88 -13.01
CA GLY A 289 9.33 -23.95 -12.14
C GLY A 289 8.76 -22.56 -11.85
N ARG A 290 8.19 -22.38 -10.66
CA ARG A 290 7.63 -21.10 -10.20
C ARG A 290 8.66 -20.31 -9.41
N SER A 291 9.11 -19.16 -9.94
CA SER A 291 10.12 -18.31 -9.28
C SER A 291 9.70 -17.81 -7.91
N SER A 292 8.46 -17.32 -7.75
CA SER A 292 7.92 -16.88 -6.46
C SER A 292 7.98 -17.99 -5.39
N TYR A 293 7.68 -19.24 -5.77
CA TYR A 293 7.80 -20.38 -4.85
C TYR A 293 9.26 -20.75 -4.52
N ARG A 294 10.20 -20.57 -5.45
CA ARG A 294 11.64 -20.74 -5.14
C ARG A 294 12.10 -19.71 -4.11
N ILE A 295 11.71 -18.45 -4.29
CA ILE A 295 11.97 -17.36 -3.34
C ILE A 295 11.38 -17.69 -1.97
N TYR A 296 10.14 -18.19 -1.91
CA TYR A 296 9.55 -18.66 -0.65
C TYR A 296 10.36 -19.78 0.02
N ARG A 297 10.90 -20.73 -0.75
CA ARG A 297 11.77 -21.78 -0.21
C ARG A 297 13.09 -21.24 0.32
N GLU A 298 13.66 -20.21 -0.30
CA GLU A 298 14.85 -19.52 0.21
C GLU A 298 14.52 -18.84 1.56
N ALA A 299 13.40 -18.13 1.66
CA ALA A 299 12.95 -17.55 2.93
C ALA A 299 12.74 -18.60 4.03
N LEU A 300 12.17 -19.78 3.69
CA LEU A 300 12.04 -20.90 4.62
C LEU A 300 13.41 -21.43 5.08
N GLN A 301 14.37 -21.53 4.17
CA GLN A 301 15.72 -21.99 4.51
C GLN A 301 16.42 -20.99 5.44
N ILE A 302 16.33 -19.69 5.16
CA ILE A 302 16.87 -18.63 6.02
C ILE A 302 16.22 -18.72 7.40
N ALA A 303 14.89 -18.74 7.47
CA ALA A 303 14.17 -18.81 8.74
C ALA A 303 14.51 -20.07 9.54
N GLY A 304 14.61 -21.23 8.87
CA GLY A 304 15.01 -22.49 9.51
C GLY A 304 16.45 -22.45 10.06
N GLU A 305 17.38 -21.83 9.34
CA GLU A 305 18.76 -21.68 9.81
C GLU A 305 18.85 -20.76 11.03
N VAL A 306 18.17 -19.60 11.00
CA VAL A 306 18.36 -18.58 12.04
C VAL A 306 17.52 -18.80 13.29
N LYS A 307 16.42 -19.57 13.22
CA LYS A 307 15.60 -19.88 14.40
C LYS A 307 16.31 -20.74 15.44
N GLU A 308 17.29 -21.54 15.01
CA GLU A 308 18.14 -22.34 15.91
C GLU A 308 19.26 -21.52 16.57
N LEU A 309 19.44 -20.25 16.16
CA LEU A 309 20.47 -19.38 16.69
C LEU A 309 19.96 -18.57 17.90
N PRO A 310 20.88 -18.12 18.78
CA PRO A 310 20.57 -17.17 19.84
C PRO A 310 19.92 -15.89 19.27
N GLU A 311 18.93 -15.36 19.98
CA GLU A 311 18.10 -14.23 19.56
C GLU A 311 18.93 -13.01 19.15
N GLU A 312 20.00 -12.72 19.89
CA GLU A 312 20.91 -11.61 19.68
C GLU A 312 21.71 -11.68 18.36
N THR A 313 21.82 -12.88 17.76
CA THR A 313 22.53 -13.09 16.49
C THR A 313 21.62 -13.40 15.32
N ARG A 314 20.34 -13.71 15.58
CA ARG A 314 19.38 -14.21 14.60
C ARG A 314 19.24 -13.27 13.40
N TRP A 315 18.99 -11.99 13.66
CA TRP A 315 18.77 -11.00 12.60
C TRP A 315 20.05 -10.71 11.84
N THR A 316 21.18 -10.54 12.53
CA THR A 316 22.49 -10.36 11.90
C THR A 316 22.80 -11.49 10.91
N ARG A 317 22.50 -12.75 11.29
CA ARG A 317 22.67 -13.89 10.37
C ARG A 317 21.67 -13.86 9.22
N ALA A 318 20.40 -13.59 9.49
CA ALA A 318 19.36 -13.51 8.45
C ALA A 318 19.70 -12.44 7.40
N PHE A 319 20.11 -11.26 7.86
CA PHE A 319 20.55 -10.14 7.04
C PHE A 319 21.75 -10.52 6.17
N SER A 320 22.76 -11.20 6.73
CA SER A 320 23.91 -11.69 5.97
C SER A 320 23.53 -12.73 4.91
N LEU A 321 22.52 -13.57 5.17
CA LEU A 321 22.04 -14.53 4.18
C LEU A 321 21.28 -13.84 3.04
N LEU A 322 20.43 -12.86 3.38
CA LEU A 322 19.71 -12.04 2.41
C LEU A 322 20.66 -11.23 1.50
N ASP A 323 21.79 -10.75 2.02
CA ASP A 323 22.81 -10.03 1.21
C ASP A 323 23.34 -10.86 0.05
N ASN A 324 23.45 -12.17 0.21
CA ASN A 324 23.94 -13.06 -0.85
C ASN A 324 22.90 -13.27 -1.97
N LEU A 325 21.68 -12.76 -1.79
CA LEU A 325 20.53 -12.93 -2.69
C LEU A 325 20.00 -11.59 -3.22
N HIS A 326 20.72 -10.48 -2.96
CA HIS A 326 20.38 -9.15 -3.52
C HIS A 326 20.21 -9.21 -5.03
N GLN A 327 19.22 -8.47 -5.50
CA GLN A 327 19.08 -8.12 -6.90
C GLN A 327 19.83 -6.81 -7.15
N ASP A 328 20.06 -6.49 -8.42
CA ASP A 328 20.77 -5.27 -8.79
C ASP A 328 20.00 -4.00 -8.35
N PHE A 329 18.67 -4.06 -8.36
CA PHE A 329 17.79 -2.97 -7.97
C PHE A 329 16.94 -3.35 -6.74
N PRO A 330 16.95 -2.54 -5.66
CA PRO A 330 16.24 -2.84 -4.41
C PRO A 330 14.72 -3.02 -4.56
N PHE A 331 14.13 -2.30 -5.51
CA PHE A 331 12.69 -2.32 -5.81
C PHE A 331 12.28 -3.45 -6.78
N HIS A 332 13.17 -4.41 -7.04
CA HIS A 332 12.83 -5.60 -7.82
C HIS A 332 11.83 -6.47 -7.04
N ALA A 333 10.71 -6.85 -7.67
CA ALA A 333 9.59 -7.54 -7.01
C ALA A 333 10.00 -8.83 -6.28
N GLY A 334 10.95 -9.58 -6.83
CA GLY A 334 11.51 -10.77 -6.19
C GLY A 334 12.29 -10.49 -4.90
N GLU A 335 12.97 -9.34 -4.82
CA GLU A 335 13.70 -8.93 -3.60
C GLU A 335 12.72 -8.51 -2.52
N ILE A 336 11.74 -7.67 -2.87
CA ILE A 336 10.66 -7.27 -1.96
C ILE A 336 9.94 -8.49 -1.39
N HIS A 337 9.62 -9.46 -2.26
CA HIS A 337 8.95 -10.70 -1.87
C HIS A 337 9.83 -11.54 -0.91
N LEU A 338 11.13 -11.67 -1.18
CA LEU A 338 12.06 -12.41 -0.34
C LEU A 338 12.17 -11.78 1.07
N ILE A 339 12.36 -10.46 1.14
CA ILE A 339 12.53 -9.75 2.42
C ILE A 339 11.24 -9.84 3.24
N ASN A 340 10.08 -9.58 2.63
CA ASN A 340 8.76 -9.68 3.28
C ASN A 340 8.55 -11.10 3.86
N LEU A 341 8.74 -12.15 3.05
CA LEU A 341 8.54 -13.53 3.52
C LEU A 341 9.52 -13.92 4.62
N THR A 342 10.78 -13.49 4.51
CA THR A 342 11.79 -13.74 5.54
C THR A 342 11.42 -13.06 6.86
N ALA A 343 10.97 -11.81 6.80
CA ALA A 343 10.53 -11.06 8.00
C ALA A 343 9.33 -11.72 8.68
N LEU A 344 8.32 -12.14 7.90
CA LEU A 344 7.15 -12.85 8.42
C LEU A 344 7.53 -14.17 9.09
N LEU A 345 8.42 -14.95 8.46
CA LEU A 345 8.85 -16.25 8.95
C LEU A 345 9.76 -16.17 10.18
N VAL A 346 10.77 -15.28 10.15
CA VAL A 346 11.76 -15.12 11.22
C VAL A 346 11.15 -14.53 12.49
N CYS A 347 10.17 -13.64 12.34
CA CYS A 347 9.52 -12.94 13.46
C CYS A 347 8.17 -13.56 13.85
N ASP A 348 7.86 -14.75 13.35
CA ASP A 348 6.63 -15.50 13.70
C ASP A 348 5.33 -14.69 13.52
N PHE A 349 5.26 -13.87 12.47
CA PHE A 349 4.14 -12.98 12.17
C PHE A 349 3.84 -11.96 13.30
N ASP A 350 4.82 -11.64 14.15
CA ASP A 350 4.70 -10.53 15.11
C ASP A 350 4.77 -9.18 14.38
N PHE A 351 3.76 -8.33 14.58
CA PHE A 351 3.62 -7.06 13.86
C PHE A 351 4.83 -6.14 14.03
N ARG A 352 5.28 -5.95 15.28
CA ARG A 352 6.34 -4.98 15.57
C ARG A 352 7.69 -5.52 15.14
N GLN A 353 8.00 -6.78 15.46
CA GLN A 353 9.27 -7.40 15.08
C GLN A 353 9.41 -7.55 13.57
N SER A 354 8.36 -7.94 12.84
CA SER A 354 8.43 -8.05 11.37
C SER A 354 8.71 -6.71 10.71
N LEU A 355 8.07 -5.61 11.13
CA LEU A 355 8.36 -4.29 10.58
C LEU A 355 9.77 -3.80 10.96
N GLN A 356 10.16 -3.98 12.23
CA GLN A 356 11.52 -3.64 12.67
C GLN A 356 12.59 -4.43 11.89
N PHE A 357 12.35 -5.72 11.61
CA PHE A 357 13.26 -6.54 10.80
C PHE A 357 13.43 -5.97 9.40
N VAL A 358 12.32 -5.68 8.71
CA VAL A 358 12.32 -5.13 7.35
C VAL A 358 13.07 -3.80 7.31
N ILE A 359 12.78 -2.91 8.24
CA ILE A 359 13.27 -1.53 8.18
C ILE A 359 14.75 -1.47 8.52
N ASN A 360 15.19 -2.20 9.55
CA ASN A 360 16.61 -2.29 9.90
C ASN A 360 17.43 -3.11 8.90
N TYR A 361 16.78 -3.88 8.01
CA TYR A 361 17.45 -4.49 6.87
C TYR A 361 17.80 -3.47 5.77
N GLY A 362 17.03 -2.38 5.65
CA GLY A 362 17.21 -1.34 4.62
C GLY A 362 16.70 -1.79 3.25
N ARG A 363 17.32 -1.28 2.18
CA ARG A 363 16.87 -1.45 0.78
C ARG A 363 15.55 -0.69 0.55
N ASP A 364 14.62 -1.21 -0.24
CA ASP A 364 13.32 -0.59 -0.51
C ASP A 364 12.33 -0.90 0.63
N ASN A 365 12.64 -0.37 1.82
CA ASN A 365 12.04 -0.83 3.07
C ASN A 365 10.67 -0.22 3.39
N ASP A 366 10.29 0.91 2.80
CA ASP A 366 8.93 1.44 2.87
C ASP A 366 7.97 0.55 2.07
N THR A 367 8.33 0.13 0.86
CA THR A 367 7.52 -0.81 0.07
C THR A 367 7.39 -2.17 0.76
N VAL A 368 8.51 -2.76 1.20
CA VAL A 368 8.47 -4.04 1.93
C VAL A 368 7.67 -3.88 3.22
N GLY A 369 7.85 -2.76 3.93
CA GLY A 369 7.12 -2.42 5.15
C GLY A 369 5.62 -2.32 4.89
N ALA A 370 5.20 -1.62 3.84
CA ALA A 370 3.81 -1.42 3.47
C ALA A 370 3.10 -2.73 3.13
N VAL A 371 3.77 -3.64 2.42
CA VAL A 371 3.26 -4.99 2.11
C VAL A 371 3.19 -5.86 3.37
N THR A 372 4.27 -5.90 4.16
CA THR A 372 4.34 -6.65 5.42
C THR A 372 3.24 -6.20 6.38
N GLY A 373 3.11 -4.88 6.56
CA GLY A 373 2.11 -4.25 7.40
C GLY A 373 0.69 -4.50 6.92
N ALA A 374 0.43 -4.55 5.61
CA ALA A 374 -0.89 -4.91 5.08
C ALA A 374 -1.30 -6.33 5.47
N ILE A 375 -0.39 -7.30 5.29
CA ILE A 375 -0.64 -8.72 5.58
C ILE A 375 -0.90 -8.90 7.08
N LEU A 376 -0.02 -8.34 7.93
CA LEU A 376 -0.13 -8.46 9.38
C LEU A 376 -1.33 -7.68 9.92
N GLY A 377 -1.60 -6.50 9.38
CA GLY A 377 -2.78 -5.69 9.72
C GLY A 377 -4.10 -6.36 9.37
N ALA A 378 -4.19 -6.98 8.18
CA ALA A 378 -5.33 -7.79 7.76
C ALA A 378 -5.52 -9.00 8.68
N TYR A 379 -4.42 -9.70 9.02
CA TYR A 379 -4.43 -10.88 9.87
C TYR A 379 -4.91 -10.56 11.29
N LEU A 380 -4.34 -9.52 11.91
CA LEU A 380 -4.58 -9.16 13.30
C LEU A 380 -5.87 -8.38 13.52
N GLY A 381 -6.23 -7.50 12.58
CA GLY A 381 -7.25 -6.45 12.77
C GLY A 381 -6.70 -5.22 13.51
N PHE A 382 -7.33 -4.07 13.29
CA PHE A 382 -6.91 -2.77 13.79
C PHE A 382 -6.74 -2.75 15.31
N LYS A 383 -7.68 -3.36 16.06
CA LYS A 383 -7.66 -3.41 17.54
C LYS A 383 -6.39 -4.04 18.14
N LYS A 384 -5.61 -4.80 17.36
CA LYS A 384 -4.39 -5.47 17.82
C LYS A 384 -3.09 -4.84 17.31
N ILE A 385 -3.19 -3.81 16.47
CA ILE A 385 -2.03 -3.04 16.02
C ILE A 385 -1.55 -2.13 17.16
N PRO A 386 -0.24 -1.89 17.33
CA PRO A 386 0.26 -0.98 18.36
C PRO A 386 -0.36 0.43 18.28
N GLU A 387 -1.02 0.85 19.37
CA GLU A 387 -1.80 2.09 19.43
C GLU A 387 -0.96 3.35 19.20
N ASP A 388 0.30 3.35 19.66
CA ASP A 388 1.27 4.43 19.48
C ASP A 388 1.56 4.70 17.99
N LEU A 389 1.78 3.62 17.23
CA LEU A 389 2.05 3.70 15.79
C LEU A 389 0.78 4.08 15.02
N ALA A 390 -0.33 3.40 15.31
CA ALA A 390 -1.61 3.63 14.64
C ALA A 390 -2.11 5.07 14.80
N THR A 391 -2.09 5.60 16.04
CA THR A 391 -2.55 6.96 16.34
C THR A 391 -1.72 8.00 15.60
N THR A 392 -0.40 7.83 15.58
CA THR A 392 0.53 8.76 14.93
C THR A 392 0.32 8.79 13.43
N VAL A 393 0.26 7.62 12.78
CA VAL A 393 0.06 7.50 11.33
C VAL A 393 -1.29 8.06 10.90
N ILE A 394 -2.39 7.68 11.55
CA ILE A 394 -3.74 8.19 11.23
C ILE A 394 -3.75 9.72 11.33
N LYS A 395 -3.21 10.26 12.41
CA LYS A 395 -3.19 11.71 12.64
C LYS A 395 -2.33 12.43 11.60
N THR A 396 -1.14 11.94 11.28
CA THR A 396 -0.24 12.60 10.34
C THR A 396 -0.77 12.52 8.91
N ASN A 397 -1.23 11.34 8.47
CA ASN A 397 -1.86 11.16 7.16
C ASN A 397 -3.05 12.11 6.96
N ARG A 398 -3.99 12.16 7.92
CA ARG A 398 -5.15 13.05 7.84
C ARG A 398 -4.75 14.52 7.76
N ASN A 399 -3.85 14.97 8.64
CA ASN A 399 -3.57 16.39 8.82
C ASN A 399 -2.54 16.94 7.81
N LYS A 400 -1.64 16.11 7.30
CA LYS A 400 -0.54 16.53 6.42
C LYS A 400 -0.70 16.09 4.98
N LEU A 401 -1.36 14.95 4.75
CA LEU A 401 -1.49 14.36 3.42
C LEU A 401 -2.93 14.37 2.90
N GLY A 402 -3.91 14.67 3.76
CA GLY A 402 -5.33 14.63 3.39
C GLY A 402 -5.86 13.20 3.20
N ILE A 403 -5.14 12.20 3.69
CA ILE A 403 -5.52 10.78 3.61
C ILE A 403 -6.20 10.40 4.92
N ASP A 404 -7.52 10.24 4.90
CA ASP A 404 -8.30 9.81 6.07
C ASP A 404 -8.51 8.29 6.04
N LEU A 405 -7.56 7.55 6.62
CA LEU A 405 -7.56 6.07 6.60
C LEU A 405 -8.83 5.46 7.22
N GLU A 406 -9.38 6.11 8.27
CA GLU A 406 -10.61 5.64 8.93
C GLU A 406 -11.83 5.82 8.02
N GLN A 407 -11.95 6.99 7.37
CA GLN A 407 -13.04 7.25 6.43
C GLN A 407 -12.95 6.33 5.20
N TRP A 408 -11.74 6.11 4.67
CA TRP A 408 -11.54 5.20 3.54
C TRP A 408 -11.93 3.76 3.89
N ALA A 409 -11.50 3.25 5.06
CA ALA A 409 -11.88 1.92 5.51
C ALA A 409 -13.40 1.80 5.64
N HIS A 410 -14.06 2.81 6.21
CA HIS A 410 -15.52 2.84 6.31
C HIS A 410 -16.20 2.79 4.93
N ASP A 411 -15.75 3.62 3.99
CA ASP A 411 -16.37 3.71 2.66
C ASP A 411 -16.15 2.44 1.84
N VAL A 412 -14.97 1.82 1.97
CA VAL A 412 -14.67 0.50 1.39
C VAL A 412 -15.61 -0.55 1.97
N VAL A 413 -15.70 -0.67 3.30
CA VAL A 413 -16.56 -1.67 3.97
C VAL A 413 -18.01 -1.51 3.57
N LYS A 414 -18.53 -0.28 3.63
CA LYS A 414 -19.90 0.03 3.23
C LYS A 414 -20.15 -0.35 1.76
N THR A 415 -19.21 -0.04 0.87
CA THR A 415 -19.33 -0.40 -0.56
C THR A 415 -19.27 -1.90 -0.78
N MET A 416 -18.40 -2.63 -0.05
CA MET A 416 -18.36 -4.10 -0.08
C MET A 416 -19.71 -4.69 0.35
N GLN A 417 -20.28 -4.22 1.46
CA GLN A 417 -21.57 -4.72 1.95
C GLN A 417 -22.73 -4.39 1.02
N LEU A 418 -22.75 -3.17 0.47
CA LEU A 418 -23.77 -2.75 -0.50
C LEU A 418 -23.68 -3.56 -1.79
N ALA A 419 -22.46 -3.86 -2.25
CA ALA A 419 -22.27 -4.78 -3.36
C ALA A 419 -22.83 -6.17 -3.00
N GLY A 420 -22.53 -6.71 -1.82
CA GLY A 420 -22.83 -8.10 -1.47
C GLY A 420 -24.28 -8.51 -1.18
N ALA A 421 -25.23 -7.59 -1.01
CA ALA A 421 -26.57 -7.91 -0.47
C ALA A 421 -27.67 -8.27 -1.51
N VAL A 422 -27.38 -8.35 -2.81
CA VAL A 422 -28.42 -8.60 -3.84
C VAL A 422 -28.18 -9.89 -4.60
N SER A 423 -28.83 -10.94 -4.09
CA SER A 423 -29.22 -12.15 -4.81
C SER A 423 -30.20 -12.94 -3.96
N ASN A 424 -31.46 -12.61 -4.13
CA ASN A 424 -32.57 -13.53 -3.89
C ASN A 424 -33.76 -12.92 -4.60
N HIS A 425 -33.74 -12.90 -5.94
CA HIS A 425 -34.93 -12.96 -6.80
C HIS A 425 -34.56 -13.42 -8.20
#